data_AF-A0A2H4RGQ5-F1
#
_entry.id   AF-A0A2H4RGQ5-F1
#
_cell.length_a   1.000
_cell.length_b   1.000
_cell.length_c   1.000
_cell.angle_alpha   90.00
_cell.angle_beta   90.00
_cell.angle_gamma   90.00
#
_symmetry.space_group_name_H-M   'P 1'
#
loop_
_entity.id
_entity.type
_entity.pdbx_description
1 polymer ?
#
loop_
_entity_poly.entity_id
_entity_poly.type
_entity_poly.pdbx_seq_one_letter_code
_entity_poly.pdbx_strand_id
1 'polypeptide(L)'
;MNKITIVLILSSFCGLTYEFALAPATVGGLASSAGRLSNTIKETKAWKRLTSNPNSIVRTLPARAMEVVQDVVERVRQEGRVILITPNGGLRGRIQSFKSGIPGFYYSFKGVRYGEAPVGARRFRSAVREQPWKGVRNAIREGNSCPHQNMLLDTYKGNEDCLFLNVYTKQLPNKESHPRLPVMVWLHGGGFSFGSGNAFLYGPDFLVAEDVVLVTLNYRLGPLGFLSVGGDASGNAGLKDQVLALKWVQENIAAFGGDPQQVTLFGESAGAASVQFLMLSPLAAGLFHR
;
A
#
# COMPACT_ATOMS: atom_id res chain seq x y z
N MET A 1 -23.38 -21.13 -29.50
CA MET A 1 -24.10 -19.90 -29.84
C MET A 1 -23.18 -18.70 -29.67
N ASN A 2 -22.81 -18.20 -30.83
CA ASN A 2 -22.08 -17.01 -31.30
C ASN A 2 -21.21 -16.17 -30.35
N LYS A 3 -19.89 -16.24 -30.65
CA LYS A 3 -18.88 -15.21 -30.39
C LYS A 3 -19.22 -13.94 -31.18
N ILE A 4 -19.08 -12.77 -30.58
CA ILE A 4 -19.10 -11.48 -31.29
C ILE A 4 -17.71 -10.83 -31.16
N THR A 5 -17.06 -10.74 -32.31
CA THR A 5 -15.85 -9.97 -32.61
C THR A 5 -16.26 -8.50 -32.79
N ILE A 6 -15.59 -7.56 -32.12
CA ILE A 6 -15.74 -6.13 -32.43
C ILE A 6 -14.58 -5.71 -33.33
N VAL A 7 -14.93 -5.41 -34.58
CA VAL A 7 -14.08 -4.83 -35.61
C VAL A 7 -14.12 -3.30 -35.47
N LEU A 8 -12.95 -2.67 -35.47
CA LEU A 8 -12.79 -1.22 -35.62
C LEU A 8 -12.95 -0.87 -37.11
N ILE A 9 -13.96 -0.07 -37.44
CA ILE A 9 -14.07 0.59 -38.76
C ILE A 9 -14.02 2.10 -38.55
N LEU A 10 -13.02 2.72 -39.19
CA LEU A 10 -12.91 4.14 -39.48
C LEU A 10 -13.61 4.40 -40.81
N SER A 11 -14.63 5.28 -40.83
CA SER A 11 -15.00 6.01 -42.04
C SER A 11 -15.84 7.24 -41.71
N SER A 12 -15.44 8.36 -42.31
CA SER A 12 -16.01 9.71 -42.26
C SER A 12 -17.35 9.85 -43.00
N PHE A 13 -17.98 11.02 -42.77
CA PHE A 13 -19.07 11.66 -43.52
C PHE A 13 -20.49 11.09 -43.37
N CYS A 14 -21.33 11.74 -42.56
CA CYS A 14 -22.52 12.48 -43.00
C CYS A 14 -23.18 13.15 -41.79
N GLY A 15 -23.69 14.37 -41.96
CA GLY A 15 -24.38 15.09 -40.90
C GLY A 15 -25.72 14.45 -40.55
N LEU A 16 -26.03 14.42 -39.26
CA LEU A 16 -27.38 14.42 -38.69
C LEU A 16 -27.25 14.64 -37.18
N THR A 17 -27.77 15.76 -36.72
CA THR A 17 -27.95 16.12 -35.32
C THR A 17 -28.96 15.16 -34.67
N TYR A 18 -28.54 14.50 -33.59
CA TYR A 18 -29.47 13.92 -32.63
C TYR A 18 -29.00 14.26 -31.22
N GLU A 19 -29.69 15.21 -30.58
CA GLU A 19 -29.68 15.36 -29.13
C GLU A 19 -30.37 14.13 -28.53
N PHE A 20 -29.61 13.31 -27.80
CA PHE A 20 -30.19 12.38 -26.84
C PHE A 20 -29.68 12.77 -25.46
N ALA A 21 -30.56 13.38 -24.66
CA ALA A 21 -30.38 13.51 -23.24
C ALA A 21 -30.38 12.11 -22.61
N LEU A 22 -29.26 11.71 -22.02
CA LEU A 22 -29.18 10.47 -21.23
C LEU A 22 -29.53 10.78 -19.77
N ALA A 23 -30.44 9.96 -19.23
CA ALA A 23 -30.92 10.07 -17.86
C ALA A 23 -29.79 9.80 -16.81
N PRO A 24 -29.87 10.40 -15.60
CA PRO A 24 -28.82 10.38 -14.57
C PRO A 24 -28.35 8.99 -14.08
N ALA A 25 -29.07 7.92 -14.42
CA ALA A 25 -28.76 6.55 -13.99
C ALA A 25 -27.55 5.91 -14.70
N THR A 26 -26.96 6.55 -15.72
CA THR A 26 -25.80 6.01 -16.46
C THR A 26 -24.43 6.45 -15.93
N VAL A 27 -24.39 7.45 -15.03
CA VAL A 27 -23.13 7.98 -14.46
C VAL A 27 -22.50 7.03 -13.44
N GLY A 28 -23.32 6.34 -12.63
CA GLY A 28 -22.84 5.34 -11.66
C GLY A 28 -22.20 4.09 -12.30
N GLY A 29 -22.68 3.70 -13.48
CA GLY A 29 -22.11 2.60 -14.26
C GLY A 29 -20.75 2.95 -14.88
N LEU A 30 -20.58 4.19 -15.32
CA LEU A 30 -19.32 4.69 -15.89
C LEU A 30 -18.23 4.90 -14.82
N ALA A 31 -18.58 5.39 -13.63
CA ALA A 31 -17.64 5.55 -12.52
C ALA A 31 -17.11 4.19 -11.99
N SER A 32 -17.96 3.18 -11.89
CA SER A 32 -17.55 1.82 -11.50
C SER A 32 -16.71 1.09 -12.56
N SER A 33 -16.84 1.50 -13.83
CA SER A 33 -16.03 1.01 -14.94
C SER A 33 -14.67 1.72 -15.02
N ALA A 34 -14.60 3.01 -14.71
CA ALA A 34 -13.36 3.78 -14.63
C ALA A 34 -12.45 3.32 -13.47
N GLY A 35 -13.04 2.98 -12.32
CA GLY A 35 -12.30 2.39 -11.19
C GLY A 35 -11.69 1.01 -11.50
N ARG A 36 -12.33 0.22 -12.36
CA ARG A 36 -11.81 -1.06 -12.86
C ARG A 36 -10.71 -0.88 -13.93
N LEU A 37 -10.83 0.15 -14.77
CA LEU A 37 -9.82 0.47 -15.78
C LEU A 37 -8.48 0.89 -15.16
N SER A 38 -8.49 1.71 -14.10
CA SER A 38 -7.26 2.15 -13.41
C SER A 38 -6.40 0.98 -12.88
N ASN A 39 -7.05 -0.10 -12.42
CA ASN A 39 -6.36 -1.28 -11.89
C ASN A 39 -5.84 -2.25 -12.96
N THR A 40 -6.21 -2.08 -14.24
CA THR A 40 -5.93 -3.05 -15.32
C THR A 40 -4.98 -2.51 -16.39
N ILE A 41 -4.61 -1.22 -16.36
CA ILE A 41 -3.72 -0.64 -17.36
C ILE A 41 -2.29 -1.15 -17.14
N LYS A 42 -1.91 -2.19 -17.90
CA LYS A 42 -0.49 -2.47 -18.21
C LYS A 42 0.09 -1.24 -18.90
N GLU A 43 1.32 -0.86 -18.55
CA GLU A 43 2.06 0.22 -19.22
C GLU A 43 2.27 -0.13 -20.71
N THR A 44 1.29 0.19 -21.55
CA THR A 44 1.41 0.06 -22.99
C THR A 44 2.27 1.20 -23.54
N LYS A 45 2.87 1.01 -24.73
CA LYS A 45 3.59 2.09 -25.43
C LYS A 45 2.70 3.33 -25.64
N ALA A 46 1.40 3.13 -25.83
CA ALA A 46 0.41 4.20 -25.92
C ALA A 46 0.30 5.00 -24.62
N TRP A 47 0.30 4.33 -23.46
CA TRP A 47 0.26 4.98 -22.15
C TRP A 47 1.53 5.80 -21.84
N LYS A 48 2.70 5.28 -22.21
CA LYS A 48 3.97 6.04 -22.15
C LYS A 48 3.96 7.26 -23.06
N ARG A 49 3.40 7.14 -24.27
CA ARG A 49 3.31 8.25 -25.23
C ARG A 49 2.36 9.36 -24.72
N LEU A 50 1.21 8.96 -24.18
CA LEU A 50 0.19 9.85 -23.62
C LEU A 50 0.71 10.64 -22.40
N THR A 51 1.41 9.98 -21.49
CA THR A 51 2.00 10.64 -20.30
C THR A 51 3.21 11.53 -20.63
N SER A 52 3.99 11.17 -21.67
CA SER A 52 5.14 11.95 -22.14
C SER A 52 4.76 13.19 -22.95
N ASN A 53 3.72 13.12 -23.78
CA ASN A 53 3.26 14.22 -24.63
C ASN A 53 1.72 14.14 -24.82
N PRO A 54 0.93 14.75 -23.91
CA PRO A 54 -0.54 14.70 -23.96
C PRO A 54 -1.10 15.33 -25.24
N ASN A 55 -0.38 16.29 -25.81
CA ASN A 55 -0.74 16.98 -27.05
C ASN A 55 -0.61 16.09 -28.30
N SER A 56 -0.04 14.88 -28.18
CA SER A 56 0.08 13.94 -29.30
C SER A 56 -1.23 13.21 -29.66
N ILE A 57 -2.28 13.32 -28.83
CA ILE A 57 -3.59 12.64 -29.02
C ILE A 57 -4.71 13.64 -29.41
N VAL A 58 -4.33 14.90 -29.64
CA VAL A 58 -5.20 16.06 -29.91
C VAL A 58 -6.20 15.85 -31.06
N ARG A 59 -6.01 14.85 -31.93
CA ARG A 59 -6.86 14.66 -33.13
C ARG A 59 -8.12 13.82 -32.94
N THR A 60 -8.38 13.19 -31.78
CA THR A 60 -9.44 12.16 -31.70
C THR A 60 -10.32 12.14 -30.45
N LEU A 61 -10.18 13.07 -29.50
CA LEU A 61 -10.99 13.05 -28.27
C LEU A 61 -11.81 14.35 -28.10
N PRO A 62 -13.11 14.26 -27.75
CA PRO A 62 -13.92 15.43 -27.39
C PRO A 62 -13.31 16.19 -26.21
N ALA A 63 -13.48 17.51 -26.16
CA ALA A 63 -12.87 18.39 -25.16
C ALA A 63 -13.08 17.93 -23.69
N ARG A 64 -14.28 17.44 -23.34
CA ARG A 64 -14.57 16.89 -21.99
C ARG A 64 -13.78 15.62 -21.68
N ALA A 65 -13.53 14.77 -22.67
CA ALA A 65 -12.70 13.58 -22.50
C ALA A 65 -11.22 13.98 -22.37
N MET A 66 -10.80 15.02 -23.08
CA MET A 66 -9.45 15.59 -22.93
C MET A 66 -9.23 16.20 -21.56
N GLU A 67 -10.22 16.87 -20.99
CA GLU A 67 -10.16 17.42 -19.63
C GLU A 67 -9.99 16.31 -18.59
N VAL A 68 -10.75 15.21 -18.69
CA VAL A 68 -10.58 14.03 -17.84
C VAL A 68 -9.22 13.38 -18.04
N VAL A 69 -8.73 13.28 -19.27
CA VAL A 69 -7.40 12.71 -19.56
C VAL A 69 -6.30 13.62 -19.01
N GLN A 70 -6.41 14.94 -19.18
CA GLN A 70 -5.47 15.91 -18.64
C GLN A 70 -5.47 15.91 -17.13
N ASP A 71 -6.64 15.89 -16.49
CA ASP A 71 -6.78 15.78 -15.05
C ASP A 71 -6.24 14.44 -14.51
N VAL A 72 -6.50 13.31 -15.19
CA VAL A 72 -5.88 12.01 -14.82
C VAL A 72 -4.36 12.05 -15.03
N VAL A 73 -3.88 12.65 -16.12
CA VAL A 73 -2.44 12.80 -16.40
C VAL A 73 -1.79 13.76 -15.42
N GLU A 74 -2.47 14.82 -15.00
CA GLU A 74 -2.01 15.77 -13.99
C GLU A 74 -2.02 15.14 -12.61
N ARG A 75 -3.05 14.40 -12.21
CA ARG A 75 -3.04 13.59 -10.98
C ARG A 75 -1.92 12.56 -10.98
N VAL A 76 -1.66 11.93 -12.14
CA VAL A 76 -0.54 10.97 -12.31
C VAL A 76 0.82 11.68 -12.32
N ARG A 77 0.91 12.90 -12.86
CA ARG A 77 2.12 13.75 -12.85
C ARG A 77 2.38 14.39 -11.48
N GLN A 78 1.32 14.65 -10.71
CA GLN A 78 1.37 15.23 -9.37
C GLN A 78 1.67 14.21 -8.27
N GLU A 79 1.65 12.90 -8.54
CA GLU A 79 2.28 11.91 -7.66
C GLU A 79 3.82 12.05 -7.74
N GLY A 80 4.35 13.08 -7.09
CA GLY A 80 5.78 13.33 -6.99
C GLY A 80 6.50 12.09 -6.45
N ARG A 81 7.65 11.75 -7.04
CA ARG A 81 8.47 10.64 -6.54
C ARG A 81 9.47 11.19 -5.54
N VAL A 82 9.58 10.53 -4.39
CA VAL A 82 10.57 10.86 -3.36
C VAL A 82 11.52 9.69 -3.20
N ILE A 83 12.81 9.96 -3.01
CA ILE A 83 13.80 8.94 -2.63
C ILE A 83 14.22 9.21 -1.19
N LEU A 84 14.11 8.18 -0.37
CA LEU A 84 14.57 8.18 1.01
C LEU A 84 15.67 7.14 1.18
N ILE A 85 16.70 7.45 1.97
CA ILE A 85 17.76 6.50 2.32
C ILE A 85 17.51 6.04 3.75
N THR A 86 17.39 4.73 3.94
CA THR A 86 17.33 4.10 5.27
C THR A 86 18.61 3.28 5.51
N PRO A 87 18.87 2.83 6.76
CA PRO A 87 19.98 1.92 7.05
C PRO A 87 19.98 0.63 6.21
N ASN A 88 18.82 0.13 5.80
CA ASN A 88 18.69 -1.06 4.95
C ASN A 88 18.90 -0.77 3.45
N GLY A 89 18.74 0.48 3.00
CA GLY A 89 18.95 0.87 1.61
C GLY A 89 18.02 1.99 1.14
N GLY A 90 18.13 2.36 -0.14
CA GLY A 90 17.28 3.41 -0.73
C GLY A 90 15.87 2.91 -1.05
N LEU A 91 14.86 3.77 -0.81
CA LEU A 91 13.46 3.54 -1.11
C LEU A 91 12.88 4.67 -1.97
N ARG A 92 12.17 4.31 -3.04
CA ARG A 92 11.42 5.26 -3.86
C ARG A 92 9.94 5.23 -3.45
N GLY A 93 9.48 6.28 -2.79
CA GLY A 93 8.08 6.48 -2.38
C GLY A 93 7.29 7.40 -3.32
N ARG A 94 6.11 7.82 -2.86
CA ARG A 94 5.25 8.80 -3.53
C ARG A 94 4.88 9.94 -2.59
N ILE A 95 4.70 11.12 -3.16
CA ILE A 95 3.99 12.25 -2.58
C ILE A 95 2.52 12.10 -3.00
N GLN A 96 1.61 12.13 -2.05
CA GLN A 96 0.18 11.94 -2.30
C GLN A 96 -0.62 13.03 -1.58
N SER A 97 -1.63 13.58 -2.25
CA SER A 97 -2.62 14.44 -1.61
C SER A 97 -3.57 13.62 -0.76
N PHE A 98 -4.12 14.22 0.30
CA PHE A 98 -5.14 13.58 1.12
C PHE A 98 -6.43 13.36 0.32
N LYS A 99 -6.95 12.14 0.34
CA LYS A 99 -8.23 11.75 -0.27
C LYS A 99 -9.43 12.19 0.55
N SER A 100 -9.22 12.54 1.81
CA SER A 100 -10.25 13.06 2.73
C SER A 100 -10.67 14.50 2.41
N GLY A 101 -10.01 15.17 1.46
CA GLY A 101 -10.24 16.59 1.14
C GLY A 101 -9.47 17.57 2.03
N ILE A 102 -8.65 17.06 2.96
CA ILE A 102 -7.74 17.88 3.76
C ILE A 102 -6.67 18.51 2.83
N PRO A 103 -6.43 19.83 2.89
CA PRO A 103 -5.37 20.45 2.11
C PRO A 103 -3.99 19.90 2.46
N GLY A 104 -3.12 19.79 1.46
CA GLY A 104 -1.73 19.37 1.63
C GLY A 104 -1.45 17.96 1.11
N PHE A 105 -0.32 17.41 1.54
CA PHE A 105 0.19 16.14 1.06
C PHE A 105 0.87 15.34 2.18
N TYR A 106 1.09 14.06 1.91
CA TYR A 106 1.93 13.18 2.70
C TYR A 106 2.86 12.36 1.80
N TYR A 107 3.95 11.89 2.37
CA TYR A 107 4.84 10.92 1.77
C TYR A 107 4.36 9.50 2.11
N SER A 108 4.39 8.61 1.12
CA SER A 108 4.03 7.20 1.26
C SER A 108 5.12 6.29 0.73
N PHE A 109 5.49 5.31 1.55
CA PHE A 109 6.43 4.24 1.22
C PHE A 109 5.75 2.92 1.53
N LYS A 110 5.31 2.21 0.50
CA LYS A 110 4.49 1.00 0.61
C LYS A 110 5.26 -0.22 0.15
N GLY A 111 4.91 -1.38 0.71
CA GLY A 111 5.55 -2.65 0.34
C GLY A 111 7.04 -2.71 0.73
N VAL A 112 7.42 -2.05 1.83
CA VAL A 112 8.77 -2.12 2.36
C VAL A 112 8.93 -3.44 3.09
N ARG A 113 9.89 -4.25 2.67
CA ARG A 113 10.15 -5.56 3.27
C ARG A 113 10.89 -5.40 4.59
N TYR A 114 10.34 -5.96 5.67
CA TYR A 114 11.00 -6.00 6.98
C TYR A 114 11.62 -7.37 7.30
N GLY A 115 11.15 -8.44 6.64
CA GLY A 115 11.67 -9.80 6.80
C GLY A 115 11.86 -10.53 5.48
N GLU A 116 12.81 -11.46 5.45
CA GLU A 116 12.98 -12.39 4.32
C GLU A 116 11.67 -13.16 4.06
N ALA A 117 11.42 -13.51 2.80
CA ALA A 117 10.23 -14.28 2.42
C ALA A 117 10.18 -15.63 3.18
N PRO A 118 9.13 -15.91 3.98
CA PRO A 118 9.02 -17.13 4.78
C PRO A 118 8.53 -18.32 3.94
N VAL A 119 9.19 -18.57 2.81
CA VAL A 119 8.85 -19.60 1.82
C VAL A 119 9.76 -20.82 1.92
N GLY A 120 9.31 -21.95 1.37
CA GLY A 120 10.10 -23.18 1.31
C GLY A 120 10.53 -23.65 2.71
N ALA A 121 11.83 -23.87 2.91
CA ALA A 121 12.37 -24.31 4.20
C ALA A 121 12.21 -23.28 5.33
N ARG A 122 11.88 -22.02 5.03
CA ARG A 122 11.57 -20.98 6.04
C ARG A 122 10.08 -20.97 6.44
N ARG A 123 9.23 -21.75 5.78
CA ARG A 123 7.81 -21.85 6.13
C ARG A 123 7.68 -22.32 7.58
N PHE A 124 6.76 -21.69 8.34
CA PHE A 124 6.53 -21.89 9.79
C PHE A 124 7.64 -21.46 10.74
N ARG A 125 8.89 -21.32 10.28
CA ARG A 125 10.01 -20.86 11.11
C ARG A 125 9.86 -19.39 11.51
N SER A 126 10.55 -18.99 12.56
CA SER A 126 10.67 -17.57 12.94
C SER A 126 11.25 -16.77 11.77
N ALA A 127 10.67 -15.60 11.46
CA ALA A 127 11.15 -14.77 10.37
C ALA A 127 12.55 -14.22 10.67
N VAL A 128 13.31 -14.02 9.60
CA VAL A 128 14.66 -13.43 9.65
C VAL A 128 14.59 -12.04 9.04
N ARG A 129 15.37 -11.10 9.61
CA ARG A 129 15.41 -9.73 9.11
C ARG A 129 15.79 -9.69 7.63
N GLU A 130 15.19 -8.79 6.88
CA GLU A 130 15.63 -8.52 5.50
C GLU A 130 17.05 -7.94 5.49
N GLN A 131 17.90 -8.49 4.62
CA GLN A 131 19.27 -8.00 4.49
C GLN A 131 19.30 -6.62 3.81
N PRO A 132 20.25 -5.74 4.18
CA PRO A 132 20.47 -4.50 3.48
C PRO A 132 20.74 -4.73 1.99
N TRP A 133 20.29 -3.81 1.15
CA TRP A 133 20.48 -3.87 -0.31
C TRP A 133 21.22 -2.64 -0.82
N LYS A 134 21.88 -2.79 -1.97
CA LYS A 134 22.47 -1.67 -2.70
C LYS A 134 21.44 -1.02 -3.62
N GLY A 135 21.49 0.30 -3.75
CA GLY A 135 20.63 1.07 -4.65
C GLY A 135 19.23 1.36 -4.08
N VAL A 136 18.28 1.63 -4.98
CA VAL A 136 16.93 2.11 -4.64
C VAL A 136 15.87 1.10 -5.05
N ARG A 137 15.11 0.56 -4.08
CA ARG A 137 13.94 -0.29 -4.32
C ARG A 137 12.68 0.55 -4.45
N ASN A 138 11.73 0.08 -5.25
CA ASN A 138 10.43 0.74 -5.39
C ASN A 138 9.55 0.45 -4.17
N ALA A 139 9.05 1.50 -3.52
CA ALA A 139 8.11 1.47 -2.41
C ALA A 139 6.83 2.27 -2.75
N ILE A 140 6.37 2.15 -3.99
CA ILE A 140 5.25 2.95 -4.53
C ILE A 140 3.91 2.20 -4.52
N ARG A 141 3.93 0.90 -4.24
CA ARG A 141 2.78 -0.01 -4.22
C ARG A 141 2.90 -0.92 -3.01
N GLU A 142 1.76 -1.35 -2.49
CA GLU A 142 1.72 -2.32 -1.39
C GLU A 142 2.35 -3.65 -1.82
N GLY A 143 2.99 -4.32 -0.88
CA GLY A 143 3.44 -5.70 -1.06
C GLY A 143 2.25 -6.68 -1.04
N ASN A 144 2.54 -7.97 -1.18
CA ASN A 144 1.49 -8.97 -1.09
C ASN A 144 0.92 -9.04 0.33
N SER A 145 -0.40 -9.22 0.44
CA SER A 145 -1.03 -9.68 1.68
C SER A 145 -0.66 -11.15 1.94
N CYS A 146 -0.62 -11.54 3.21
CA CYS A 146 -0.40 -12.95 3.58
C CYS A 146 -1.55 -13.84 3.10
N PRO A 147 -1.33 -15.14 2.89
CA PRO A 147 -2.37 -16.01 2.36
C PRO A 147 -3.52 -16.18 3.35
N HIS A 148 -4.74 -15.89 2.91
CA HIS A 148 -5.97 -16.03 3.69
C HIS A 148 -7.20 -16.18 2.80
N GLN A 149 -8.29 -16.65 3.41
CA GLN A 149 -9.62 -16.66 2.79
C GLN A 149 -10.28 -15.30 3.00
N ASN A 150 -10.77 -14.68 1.94
CA ASN A 150 -11.46 -13.40 2.00
C ASN A 150 -12.80 -13.58 2.72
N MET A 151 -13.01 -12.84 3.81
CA MET A 151 -14.21 -12.93 4.65
C MET A 151 -15.52 -12.69 3.89
N LEU A 152 -15.51 -11.82 2.88
CA LEU A 152 -16.72 -11.39 2.17
C LEU A 152 -16.98 -12.15 0.88
N LEU A 153 -15.91 -12.51 0.16
CA LEU A 153 -16.01 -13.02 -1.21
C LEU A 153 -15.77 -14.53 -1.33
N ASP A 154 -15.55 -15.23 -0.20
CA ASP A 154 -15.19 -16.65 -0.15
C ASP A 154 -14.10 -17.05 -1.15
N THR A 155 -13.17 -16.13 -1.41
CA THR A 155 -12.07 -16.31 -2.35
C THR A 155 -10.75 -16.33 -1.61
N TYR A 156 -9.86 -17.23 -2.01
CA TYR A 156 -8.50 -17.26 -1.48
C TYR A 156 -7.64 -16.16 -2.12
N LYS A 157 -6.88 -15.43 -1.29
CA LYS A 157 -5.98 -14.37 -1.74
C LYS A 157 -4.69 -14.41 -0.92
N GLY A 158 -3.59 -14.00 -1.55
CA GLY A 158 -2.34 -13.67 -0.88
C GLY A 158 -1.15 -14.47 -1.41
N ASN A 159 0.01 -14.19 -0.83
CA ASN A 159 1.27 -14.85 -1.17
C ASN A 159 2.06 -15.07 0.14
N GLU A 160 2.78 -16.19 0.27
CA GLU A 160 3.62 -16.44 1.46
C GLU A 160 4.73 -15.40 1.60
N ASP A 161 5.20 -14.85 0.49
CA ASP A 161 6.03 -13.66 0.49
C ASP A 161 5.19 -12.41 0.83
N CYS A 162 4.95 -12.17 2.12
CA CYS A 162 4.06 -11.13 2.62
C CYS A 162 4.59 -10.26 3.76
N LEU A 163 5.84 -10.44 4.20
CA LEU A 163 6.42 -9.70 5.34
C LEU A 163 6.81 -8.26 4.94
N PHE A 164 5.78 -7.47 4.66
CA PHE A 164 5.86 -6.08 4.24
C PHE A 164 5.16 -5.15 5.22
N LEU A 165 5.66 -3.92 5.27
CA LEU A 165 5.04 -2.80 5.95
C LEU A 165 4.94 -1.58 5.02
N ASN A 166 4.17 -0.61 5.45
CA ASN A 166 3.98 0.67 4.80
C ASN A 166 4.24 1.78 5.81
N VAL A 167 4.87 2.87 5.37
CA VAL A 167 5.18 4.04 6.19
C VAL A 167 4.60 5.28 5.52
N TYR A 168 3.92 6.11 6.32
CA TYR A 168 3.29 7.35 5.89
C TYR A 168 3.65 8.48 6.83
N THR A 169 3.98 9.66 6.30
CA THR A 169 4.40 10.83 7.10
C THR A 169 4.19 12.12 6.32
N LYS A 170 3.92 13.23 7.00
CA LYS A 170 3.90 14.57 6.38
C LYS A 170 5.29 15.18 6.20
N GLN A 171 6.26 14.74 6.99
CA GLN A 171 7.57 15.40 7.08
C GLN A 171 8.69 14.38 6.98
N LEU A 172 9.64 14.65 6.09
CA LEU A 172 10.88 13.89 5.98
C LEU A 172 12.06 14.75 6.44
N PRO A 173 13.09 14.16 7.06
CA PRO A 173 14.31 14.87 7.38
C PRO A 173 14.96 15.50 6.14
N ASN A 174 15.45 16.72 6.29
CA ASN A 174 16.24 17.44 5.29
C ASN A 174 17.42 18.16 5.98
N LYS A 175 18.15 19.02 5.27
CA LYS A 175 19.33 19.71 5.83
C LYS A 175 19.00 20.69 6.96
N GLU A 176 17.77 21.19 7.01
CA GLU A 176 17.32 22.26 7.91
C GLU A 176 16.46 21.74 9.05
N SER A 177 15.77 20.61 8.84
CA SER A 177 14.84 20.03 9.81
C SER A 177 15.03 18.52 9.93
N HIS A 178 15.10 18.06 11.18
CA HIS A 178 15.12 16.66 11.56
C HIS A 178 13.89 16.39 12.44
N PRO A 179 12.70 16.21 11.83
CA PRO A 179 11.48 15.98 12.58
C PRO A 179 11.61 14.71 13.44
N ARG A 180 10.99 14.75 14.63
CA ARG A 180 10.89 13.66 15.58
C ARG A 180 9.42 13.47 15.95
N LEU A 181 8.63 13.06 14.96
CA LEU A 181 7.20 12.90 15.12
C LEU A 181 6.88 11.61 15.92
N PRO A 182 5.81 11.59 16.72
CA PRO A 182 5.30 10.36 17.31
C PRO A 182 5.04 9.31 16.23
N VAL A 183 5.36 8.05 16.54
CA VAL A 183 5.19 6.92 15.61
C VAL A 183 4.02 6.08 16.07
N MET A 184 3.06 5.84 15.19
CA MET A 184 1.92 4.95 15.43
C MET A 184 2.08 3.68 14.59
N VAL A 185 2.13 2.52 15.23
CA VAL A 185 2.25 1.21 14.55
C VAL A 185 0.93 0.46 14.65
N TRP A 186 0.27 0.25 13.51
CA TRP A 186 -1.01 -0.43 13.39
C TRP A 186 -0.85 -1.93 13.19
N LEU A 187 -1.47 -2.70 14.09
CA LEU A 187 -1.66 -4.15 13.96
C LEU A 187 -3.11 -4.43 13.56
N HIS A 188 -3.31 -4.91 12.33
CA HIS A 188 -4.65 -5.24 11.84
C HIS A 188 -5.27 -6.42 12.59
N GLY A 189 -6.60 -6.42 12.70
CA GLY A 189 -7.39 -7.54 13.22
C GLY A 189 -7.59 -8.67 12.23
N GLY A 190 -8.62 -9.49 12.47
CA GLY A 190 -9.00 -10.59 11.57
C GLY A 190 -8.78 -12.00 12.12
N GLY A 191 -8.93 -12.16 13.45
CA GLY A 191 -8.90 -13.47 14.11
C GLY A 191 -7.63 -14.27 13.86
N PHE A 192 -6.50 -13.58 13.64
CA PHE A 192 -5.23 -14.18 13.21
C PHE A 192 -5.28 -14.98 11.90
N SER A 193 -6.38 -14.89 11.14
CA SER A 193 -6.68 -15.80 10.02
C SER A 193 -6.87 -15.08 8.68
N PHE A 194 -7.21 -13.78 8.70
CA PHE A 194 -7.35 -12.94 7.51
C PHE A 194 -6.96 -11.49 7.82
N GLY A 195 -6.88 -10.65 6.78
CA GLY A 195 -6.56 -9.23 6.90
C GLY A 195 -5.24 -8.85 6.23
N SER A 196 -4.92 -7.56 6.29
CA SER A 196 -3.63 -7.00 5.84
C SER A 196 -3.48 -5.57 6.33
N GLY A 197 -2.26 -5.05 6.40
CA GLY A 197 -1.97 -3.63 6.66
C GLY A 197 -2.24 -2.71 5.48
N ASN A 198 -3.02 -3.12 4.48
CA ASN A 198 -3.22 -2.35 3.25
C ASN A 198 -4.23 -1.21 3.42
N ALA A 199 -4.04 -0.14 2.65
CA ALA A 199 -4.79 1.11 2.68
C ALA A 199 -6.24 1.00 2.18
N PHE A 200 -6.66 -0.16 1.65
CA PHE A 200 -8.06 -0.38 1.27
C PHE A 200 -9.00 -0.28 2.48
N LEU A 201 -8.60 -0.86 3.63
CA LEU A 201 -9.33 -0.73 4.90
C LEU A 201 -8.67 0.29 5.83
N TYR A 202 -7.34 0.41 5.79
CA TYR A 202 -6.56 1.18 6.76
C TYR A 202 -5.83 2.34 6.06
N GLY A 203 -6.59 3.13 5.30
CA GLY A 203 -6.06 4.32 4.62
C GLY A 203 -5.43 5.31 5.60
N PRO A 204 -4.30 5.96 5.25
CA PRO A 204 -3.52 6.76 6.18
C PRO A 204 -4.07 8.17 6.41
N ASP A 205 -5.01 8.61 5.56
CA ASP A 205 -5.33 10.02 5.32
C ASP A 205 -5.67 10.81 6.59
N PHE A 206 -6.45 10.25 7.50
CA PHE A 206 -6.88 10.95 8.71
C PHE A 206 -5.79 11.01 9.77
N LEU A 207 -5.09 9.91 10.03
CA LEU A 207 -4.07 9.88 11.09
C LEU A 207 -2.84 10.70 10.69
N VAL A 208 -2.38 10.56 9.45
CA VAL A 208 -1.16 11.26 9.00
C VAL A 208 -1.36 12.78 8.94
N ALA A 209 -2.60 13.26 8.82
CA ALA A 209 -2.91 14.69 8.90
C ALA A 209 -2.47 15.32 10.23
N GLU A 210 -2.48 14.54 11.32
CA GLU A 210 -2.19 14.93 12.72
C GLU A 210 -0.69 14.90 13.07
N ASP A 211 0.20 15.05 12.09
CA ASP A 211 1.66 15.14 12.30
C ASP A 211 2.27 13.94 13.05
N VAL A 212 1.87 12.73 12.64
CA VAL A 212 2.46 11.46 13.10
C VAL A 212 3.15 10.72 11.94
N VAL A 213 4.05 9.80 12.28
CA VAL A 213 4.47 8.74 11.34
C VAL A 213 3.60 7.52 11.57
N LEU A 214 2.80 7.15 10.57
CA LEU A 214 1.97 5.95 10.62
C LEU A 214 2.70 4.78 9.93
N VAL A 215 2.80 3.65 10.64
CA VAL A 215 3.29 2.38 10.12
C VAL A 215 2.14 1.38 10.12
N THR A 216 1.86 0.75 8.98
CA THR A 216 0.95 -0.40 8.89
C THR A 216 1.73 -1.61 8.40
N LEU A 217 1.38 -2.82 8.83
CA LEU A 217 2.16 -4.01 8.47
C LEU A 217 1.29 -5.25 8.26
N ASN A 218 1.83 -6.19 7.50
CA ASN A 218 1.33 -7.56 7.41
C ASN A 218 2.12 -8.46 8.36
N TYR A 219 1.49 -9.49 8.91
CA TYR A 219 2.12 -10.58 9.65
C TYR A 219 1.49 -11.90 9.22
N ARG A 220 2.19 -13.04 9.33
CA ARG A 220 1.66 -14.33 8.86
C ARG A 220 0.37 -14.71 9.60
N LEU A 221 -0.55 -15.30 8.85
CA LEU A 221 -1.92 -15.62 9.28
C LEU A 221 -2.17 -17.13 9.24
N GLY A 222 -3.24 -17.57 9.91
CA GLY A 222 -3.72 -18.94 9.94
C GLY A 222 -2.62 -19.94 10.31
N PRO A 223 -2.65 -21.14 9.72
CA PRO A 223 -1.61 -22.15 9.98
C PRO A 223 -0.19 -21.67 9.66
N LEU A 224 0.00 -20.79 8.66
CA LEU A 224 1.32 -20.29 8.28
C LEU A 224 1.96 -19.41 9.36
N GLY A 225 1.14 -18.72 10.16
CA GLY A 225 1.59 -17.88 11.27
C GLY A 225 1.53 -18.57 12.64
N PHE A 226 0.66 -19.55 12.83
CA PHE A 226 0.28 -20.00 14.17
C PHE A 226 0.30 -21.53 14.38
N LEU A 227 0.77 -22.30 13.39
CA LEU A 227 1.00 -23.74 13.58
C LEU A 227 2.04 -23.97 14.70
N SER A 228 1.71 -24.86 15.63
CA SER A 228 2.58 -25.27 16.72
C SER A 228 2.65 -26.80 16.81
N VAL A 229 3.73 -27.38 16.29
CA VAL A 229 4.00 -28.83 16.32
C VAL A 229 5.42 -29.15 16.82
N GLY A 230 6.11 -28.15 17.38
CA GLY A 230 7.49 -28.28 17.84
C GLY A 230 8.54 -28.08 16.73
N GLY A 231 9.82 -28.16 17.10
CA GLY A 231 10.94 -27.98 16.18
C GLY A 231 10.89 -26.64 15.43
N ASP A 232 10.93 -26.72 14.10
CA ASP A 232 10.85 -25.56 13.20
C ASP A 232 9.51 -24.81 13.25
N ALA A 233 8.45 -25.44 13.75
CA ALA A 233 7.12 -24.86 13.92
C ALA A 233 6.80 -24.77 15.42
N SER A 234 7.58 -23.98 16.15
CA SER A 234 7.43 -23.75 17.59
C SER A 234 6.18 -22.96 18.00
N GLY A 235 5.32 -22.59 17.04
CA GLY A 235 4.22 -21.65 17.25
C GLY A 235 4.62 -20.18 17.18
N ASN A 236 3.57 -19.34 17.15
CA ASN A 236 3.63 -17.88 17.23
C ASN A 236 4.53 -17.19 16.19
N ALA A 237 4.70 -17.78 15.00
CA ALA A 237 5.44 -17.19 13.90
C ALA A 237 4.87 -15.80 13.53
N GLY A 238 3.54 -15.64 13.50
CA GLY A 238 2.88 -14.35 13.24
C GLY A 238 3.19 -13.28 14.29
N LEU A 239 3.22 -13.61 15.59
CA LEU A 239 3.63 -12.67 16.64
C LEU A 239 5.12 -12.33 16.53
N LYS A 240 5.96 -13.31 16.19
CA LYS A 240 7.40 -13.06 15.96
C LYS A 240 7.64 -12.19 14.73
N ASP A 241 6.79 -12.25 13.72
CA ASP A 241 6.83 -11.33 12.58
C ASP A 241 6.54 -9.89 13.03
N GLN A 242 5.57 -9.69 13.92
CA GLN A 242 5.28 -8.37 14.49
C GLN A 242 6.45 -7.84 15.32
N VAL A 243 7.09 -8.68 16.15
CA VAL A 243 8.33 -8.32 16.85
C VAL A 243 9.43 -7.90 15.87
N LEU A 244 9.61 -8.65 14.78
CA LEU A 244 10.61 -8.31 13.76
C LEU A 244 10.29 -6.97 13.07
N ALA A 245 9.02 -6.70 12.79
CA ALA A 245 8.59 -5.42 12.24
C ALA A 245 8.85 -4.26 13.22
N LEU A 246 8.62 -4.46 14.53
CA LEU A 246 8.93 -3.44 15.54
C LEU A 246 10.44 -3.18 15.66
N LYS A 247 11.28 -4.21 15.54
CA LYS A 247 12.74 -4.02 15.43
C LYS A 247 13.10 -3.20 14.19
N TRP A 248 12.47 -3.49 13.06
CA TRP A 248 12.64 -2.69 11.85
C TRP A 248 12.26 -1.22 12.07
N VAL A 249 11.15 -0.95 12.78
CA VAL A 249 10.73 0.41 13.14
C VAL A 249 11.81 1.11 13.97
N GLN A 250 12.31 0.46 15.03
CA GLN A 250 13.38 1.01 15.87
C GLN A 250 14.64 1.36 15.07
N GLU A 251 15.01 0.50 14.11
CA GLU A 251 16.20 0.71 13.28
C GLU A 251 16.02 1.79 12.19
N ASN A 252 14.80 1.97 11.65
CA ASN A 252 14.60 2.71 10.39
C ASN A 252 13.75 3.98 10.52
N ILE A 253 12.88 4.10 11.53
CA ILE A 253 11.80 5.10 11.50
C ILE A 253 12.29 6.55 11.57
N ALA A 254 13.49 6.77 12.13
CA ALA A 254 14.16 8.07 12.13
C ALA A 254 14.40 8.62 10.72
N ALA A 255 14.66 7.75 9.73
CA ALA A 255 14.79 8.18 8.33
C ALA A 255 13.47 8.74 7.78
N PHE A 256 12.33 8.31 8.33
CA PHE A 256 11.00 8.79 7.94
C PHE A 256 10.52 9.97 8.80
N GLY A 257 11.40 10.55 9.63
CA GLY A 257 11.06 11.67 10.52
C GLY A 257 10.33 11.26 11.81
N GLY A 258 10.29 9.96 12.11
CA GLY A 258 9.68 9.44 13.33
C GLY A 258 10.68 9.36 14.48
N ASP A 259 10.20 9.49 15.71
CA ASP A 259 11.00 9.29 16.92
C ASP A 259 10.92 7.81 17.38
N PRO A 260 12.01 7.03 17.30
CA PRO A 260 12.02 5.65 17.79
C PRO A 260 11.76 5.56 19.31
N GLN A 261 11.92 6.64 20.06
CA GLN A 261 11.62 6.72 21.49
C GLN A 261 10.15 7.12 21.80
N GLN A 262 9.33 7.33 20.77
CA GLN A 262 7.90 7.63 20.93
C GLN A 262 7.03 6.79 19.99
N VAL A 263 7.16 5.48 20.13
CA VAL A 263 6.38 4.50 19.39
C VAL A 263 5.15 4.08 20.20
N THR A 264 3.96 4.27 19.63
CA THR A 264 2.67 3.79 20.15
C THR A 264 2.21 2.60 19.31
N LEU A 265 1.92 1.47 19.97
CA LEU A 265 1.36 0.29 19.33
C LEU A 265 -0.15 0.28 19.50
N PHE A 266 -0.89 0.08 18.41
CA PHE A 266 -2.35 0.04 18.46
C PHE A 266 -2.90 -0.97 17.47
N GLY A 267 -4.07 -1.51 17.78
CA GLY A 267 -4.70 -2.56 16.98
C GLY A 267 -6.16 -2.76 17.37
N GLU A 268 -6.90 -3.47 16.54
CA GLU A 268 -8.31 -3.81 16.76
C GLU A 268 -8.51 -5.32 16.70
N SER A 269 -9.42 -5.86 17.52
CA SER A 269 -9.71 -7.30 17.59
C SER A 269 -8.44 -8.14 17.82
N ALA A 270 -8.11 -9.07 16.93
CA ALA A 270 -6.85 -9.85 16.99
C ALA A 270 -5.59 -8.97 16.96
N GLY A 271 -5.66 -7.77 16.39
CA GLY A 271 -4.62 -6.76 16.46
C GLY A 271 -4.48 -6.17 17.88
N ALA A 272 -5.59 -5.93 18.58
CA ALA A 272 -5.56 -5.52 19.98
C ALA A 272 -5.03 -6.64 20.90
N ALA A 273 -5.43 -7.89 20.63
CA ALA A 273 -4.85 -9.05 21.32
C ALA A 273 -3.33 -9.15 21.04
N SER A 274 -2.89 -8.87 19.80
CA SER A 274 -1.47 -8.80 19.46
C SER A 274 -0.73 -7.73 20.27
N VAL A 275 -1.30 -6.53 20.40
CA VAL A 275 -0.76 -5.46 21.27
C VAL A 275 -0.54 -6.01 22.69
N GLN A 276 -1.57 -6.65 23.27
CA GLN A 276 -1.48 -7.23 24.61
C GLN A 276 -0.41 -8.31 24.72
N PHE A 277 -0.31 -9.22 23.74
CA PHE A 277 0.75 -10.24 23.73
C PHE A 277 2.15 -9.62 23.64
N LEU A 278 2.32 -8.55 22.88
CA LEU A 278 3.60 -7.86 22.74
C LEU A 278 3.97 -7.09 24.01
N MET A 279 3.00 -6.49 24.71
CA MET A 279 3.24 -5.88 26.04
C MET A 279 3.76 -6.88 27.07
N LEU A 280 3.32 -8.14 26.98
CA LEU A 280 3.75 -9.21 27.89
C LEU A 280 5.06 -9.89 27.45
N SER A 281 5.49 -9.69 26.20
CA SER A 281 6.61 -10.45 25.64
C SER A 281 7.95 -9.79 25.95
N PRO A 282 8.93 -10.52 26.54
CA PRO A 282 10.28 -9.99 26.72
C PRO A 282 10.99 -9.71 25.38
N LEU A 283 10.54 -10.33 24.28
CA LEU A 283 11.11 -10.10 22.95
C LEU A 283 10.71 -8.74 22.36
N ALA A 284 9.65 -8.11 22.88
CA ALA A 284 9.18 -6.80 22.46
C ALA A 284 9.52 -5.68 23.45
N ALA A 285 10.19 -6.02 24.56
CA ALA A 285 10.61 -5.05 25.57
C ALA A 285 11.46 -3.94 24.95
N GLY A 286 11.09 -2.68 25.22
CA GLY A 286 11.78 -1.49 24.71
C GLY A 286 11.55 -1.20 23.23
N LEU A 287 10.72 -1.97 22.51
CA LEU A 287 10.43 -1.69 21.10
C LEU A 287 9.30 -0.68 20.90
N PHE A 288 8.50 -0.41 21.93
CA PHE A 288 7.44 0.60 21.95
C PHE A 288 7.22 1.14 23.37
N HIS A 289 6.45 2.24 23.47
CA HIS A 289 6.37 3.10 24.65
C HIS A 289 4.94 3.34 25.14
N ARG A 290 3.93 3.12 24.28
CA ARG A 290 2.50 3.24 24.57
C ARG A 290 1.73 2.17 23.83
#